data_AF-A0A9P5GAJ4-F1
#
_entry.id   AF-A0A9P5GAJ4-F1
#
_cell.length_a   1.000
_cell.length_b   1.000
_cell.length_c   1.000
_cell.angle_alpha   90.00
_cell.angle_beta   90.00
_cell.angle_gamma   90.00
#
_symmetry.space_group_name_H-M   'P 1'
#
loop_
_entity.id
_entity.type
_entity.pdbx_description
1 polymer ?
#
loop_
_entity_poly.entity_id
_entity_poly.type
_entity_poly.pdbx_seq_one_letter_code
_entity_poly.pdbx_strand_id
1 'polypeptide(L)'
;MNTTLPTEQPPALTTDSVFVQELESKLRQSLELRIQNVPKPPGYIAGETAKTAVLFSGGLDCTLLARLSHDILPLDEPIDLLNVAFENPRVAAAAKANQQKSPSSLPPLSIYENCPDRITGRSAHIELQATCPGRTWRFIAIDIPYTETLAHREQVKRLMRPHNTEMDISIACALYFASRGQGTAQTNPSAQLPTPDTPPSPLYTTTSRVLLSGLGADELFAGYGRHGVAFNRGGFKDLIAEIDLDVSRLGSRNLGRDDRVLSHWGRETRFPFLDEEFVAWVLRAPVWEKCGFGLPEIEATAGIDSEKLALRLVALRLGLVKVSREKKRAIQFGARTAKMETGRSRGTDALS
;
A
#
# COMPACT_ATOMS: atom_id res chain seq x y z
N MET A 1 19.48 14.79 4.95
CA MET A 1 19.33 13.50 5.65
C MET A 1 20.42 13.38 6.70
N ASN A 2 20.14 12.76 7.85
CA ASN A 2 21.14 12.44 8.87
C ASN A 2 22.07 11.33 8.35
N THR A 3 23.38 11.60 8.34
CA THR A 3 24.43 10.71 7.83
C THR A 3 25.34 10.17 8.93
N THR A 4 25.01 10.38 10.21
CA THR A 4 25.78 9.89 11.35
C THR A 4 25.90 8.37 11.29
N LEU A 5 27.09 7.87 11.61
CA LEU A 5 27.37 6.44 11.79
C LEU A 5 27.44 6.12 13.28
N PRO A 6 27.01 4.92 13.70
CA PRO A 6 27.03 4.58 15.11
C PRO A 6 28.48 4.34 15.57
N THR A 7 28.86 4.90 16.72
CA THR A 7 30.17 4.68 17.35
C THR A 7 30.21 3.43 18.22
N GLU A 8 29.03 2.97 18.66
CA GLU A 8 28.79 1.78 19.46
C GLU A 8 27.60 1.00 18.87
N GLN A 9 27.34 -0.22 19.36
CA GLN A 9 26.20 -1.00 18.92
C GLN A 9 24.88 -0.23 19.19
N PRO A 10 24.06 0.07 18.17
CA PRO A 10 22.77 0.72 18.39
C PRO A 10 21.86 -0.12 19.29
N PRO A 11 21.01 0.52 20.12
CA PRO A 11 20.07 -0.19 20.98
C PRO A 11 18.99 -0.89 20.14
N ALA A 12 18.40 -1.96 20.69
CA ALA A 12 17.25 -2.61 20.06
C ALA A 12 16.04 -1.67 20.03
N LEU A 13 15.26 -1.74 18.95
CA LEU A 13 13.99 -1.03 18.85
C LEU A 13 12.85 -1.86 19.45
N THR A 14 12.02 -1.21 20.26
CA THR A 14 10.83 -1.78 20.87
C THR A 14 9.63 -0.87 20.64
N THR A 15 8.44 -1.34 21.01
CA THR A 15 7.25 -0.50 21.06
C THR A 15 7.41 0.70 22.00
N ASP A 16 8.32 0.64 22.97
CA ASP A 16 8.53 1.70 23.97
C ASP A 16 9.69 2.64 23.63
N SER A 17 10.40 2.39 22.52
CA SER A 17 11.42 3.32 22.02
C SER A 17 10.80 4.70 21.74
N VAL A 18 11.47 5.76 22.21
CA VAL A 18 11.00 7.16 22.10
C VAL A 18 10.64 7.51 20.65
N PHE A 19 11.52 7.17 19.70
CA PHE A 19 11.27 7.43 18.28
C PHE A 19 9.98 6.75 17.77
N VAL A 20 9.64 5.55 18.24
CA VAL A 20 8.43 4.82 17.82
C VAL A 20 7.17 5.52 18.37
N GLN A 21 7.21 6.01 19.61
CA GLN A 21 6.10 6.77 20.20
C GLN A 21 5.91 8.12 19.50
N GLU A 22 7.00 8.84 19.24
CA GLU A 22 6.97 10.10 18.50
C GLU A 22 6.51 9.90 17.06
N LEU A 23 6.92 8.80 16.41
CA LEU A 23 6.52 8.45 15.04
C LEU A 23 5.00 8.32 14.89
N GLU A 24 4.36 7.63 15.84
CA GLU A 24 2.90 7.50 15.89
C GLU A 24 2.23 8.88 15.96
N SER A 25 2.67 9.73 16.91
CA SER A 25 2.13 11.08 17.08
C SER A 25 2.36 11.98 15.87
N LYS A 26 3.56 11.95 15.27
CA LYS A 26 3.94 12.78 14.13
C LYS A 26 3.20 12.38 12.86
N LEU A 27 3.03 11.07 12.63
CA LEU A 27 2.24 10.57 11.51
C LEU A 27 0.76 10.93 11.67
N ARG A 28 0.22 10.85 12.90
CA ARG A 28 -1.14 11.30 13.20
C ARG A 28 -1.34 12.79 12.90
N GLN A 29 -0.42 13.66 13.33
CA GLN A 29 -0.46 15.11 13.05
C GLN A 29 -0.47 15.39 11.54
N SER A 30 0.43 14.73 10.79
CA SER A 30 0.46 14.83 9.34
C SER A 30 -0.87 14.39 8.70
N LEU A 31 -1.45 13.30 9.18
CA LEU A 31 -2.69 12.75 8.67
C LEU A 31 -3.91 13.63 8.99
N GLU A 32 -3.95 14.22 10.18
CA GLU A 32 -5.03 15.08 10.68
C GLU A 32 -5.32 16.26 9.73
N LEU A 33 -4.25 16.97 9.36
CA LEU A 33 -4.30 18.08 8.39
C LEU A 33 -4.88 17.67 7.03
N ARG A 34 -4.76 16.38 6.68
CA ARG A 34 -5.16 15.82 5.38
C ARG A 34 -6.57 15.25 5.39
N ILE A 35 -7.25 15.07 6.52
CA ILE A 35 -8.57 14.38 6.52
C ILE A 35 -9.68 15.06 7.32
N GLN A 36 -9.38 15.93 8.30
CA GLN A 36 -10.46 16.51 9.12
C GLN A 36 -11.41 17.42 8.34
N ASN A 37 -10.88 18.25 7.46
CA ASN A 37 -11.64 19.29 6.76
C ASN A 37 -11.92 18.94 5.29
N VAL A 38 -12.17 17.67 5.00
CA VAL A 38 -12.50 17.22 3.64
C VAL A 38 -13.91 17.69 3.26
N PRO A 39 -14.08 18.45 2.15
CA PRO A 39 -15.40 18.87 1.68
C PRO A 39 -16.30 17.69 1.33
N LYS A 40 -17.61 17.89 1.48
CA LYS A 40 -18.61 16.89 1.06
C LYS A 40 -18.52 16.68 -0.46
N PRO A 41 -18.25 15.46 -0.95
CA PRO A 41 -18.21 15.22 -2.38
C PRO A 41 -19.63 15.22 -3.00
N PRO A 42 -19.74 15.31 -4.34
CA PRO A 42 -21.02 15.13 -5.03
C PRO A 42 -21.65 13.77 -4.68
N GLY A 43 -22.95 13.77 -4.38
CA GLY A 43 -23.67 12.55 -3.99
C GLY A 43 -23.39 12.09 -2.55
N TYR A 44 -22.75 12.91 -1.72
CA TYR A 44 -22.51 12.59 -0.31
C TYR A 44 -23.80 12.47 0.49
N ILE A 45 -23.97 11.31 1.12
CA ILE A 45 -24.99 11.01 2.12
C ILE A 45 -24.26 10.73 3.44
N ALA A 46 -24.61 11.47 4.49
CA ALA A 46 -23.99 11.35 5.81
C ALA A 46 -24.23 9.95 6.40
N GLY A 47 -23.21 9.36 7.02
CA GLY A 47 -23.25 8.00 7.58
C GLY A 47 -23.21 6.86 6.54
N GLU A 48 -23.58 7.12 5.29
CA GLU A 48 -23.65 6.10 4.23
C GLU A 48 -22.46 6.12 3.29
N THR A 49 -21.99 7.31 2.90
CA THR A 49 -20.94 7.47 1.89
C THR A 49 -19.66 8.05 2.49
N ALA A 50 -18.51 7.73 1.90
CA ALA A 50 -17.22 8.15 2.42
C ALA A 50 -16.78 9.51 1.84
N LYS A 51 -16.22 10.38 2.70
CA LYS A 51 -15.49 11.60 2.26
C LYS A 51 -14.03 11.30 1.89
N THR A 52 -13.46 10.28 2.52
CA THR A 52 -12.06 9.89 2.38
C THR A 52 -11.98 8.41 2.04
N ALA A 53 -11.05 8.07 1.15
CA ALA A 53 -10.76 6.69 0.81
C ALA A 53 -9.25 6.43 0.93
N VAL A 54 -8.86 5.18 1.15
CA VAL A 54 -7.46 4.76 1.23
C VAL A 54 -7.15 3.90 0.02
N LEU A 55 -6.05 4.20 -0.69
CA LEU A 55 -5.47 3.27 -1.66
C LEU A 55 -4.88 2.09 -0.89
N PHE A 56 -5.55 0.93 -0.94
CA PHE A 56 -5.43 -0.09 0.09
C PHE A 56 -5.01 -1.45 -0.45
N SER A 57 -3.72 -1.76 -0.39
CA SER A 57 -3.18 -3.11 -0.69
C SER A 57 -3.25 -4.07 0.51
N GLY A 58 -3.57 -3.55 1.70
CA GLY A 58 -3.44 -4.28 2.98
C GLY A 58 -2.02 -4.32 3.54
N GLY A 59 -1.03 -3.76 2.82
CA GLY A 59 0.33 -3.63 3.34
C GLY A 59 0.41 -2.67 4.54
N LEU A 60 1.56 -2.69 5.22
CA LEU A 60 1.86 -1.89 6.41
C LEU A 60 1.43 -0.42 6.29
N ASP A 61 1.86 0.24 5.22
CA ASP A 61 1.79 1.70 5.12
C ASP A 61 0.35 2.18 4.98
N CYS A 62 -0.41 1.62 4.04
CA CYS A 62 -1.81 1.99 3.82
C CYS A 62 -2.71 1.58 5.00
N THR A 63 -2.39 0.47 5.68
CA THR A 63 -3.17 0.00 6.83
C THR A 63 -2.92 0.85 8.07
N LEU A 64 -1.70 1.34 8.28
CA LEU A 64 -1.41 2.33 9.32
C LEU A 64 -2.20 3.63 9.09
N LEU A 65 -2.24 4.14 7.85
CA LEU A 65 -3.02 5.34 7.53
C LEU A 65 -4.53 5.11 7.76
N ALA A 66 -5.06 3.96 7.34
CA ALA A 66 -6.44 3.59 7.62
C ALA A 66 -6.70 3.55 9.13
N ARG A 67 -5.88 2.81 9.88
CA ARG A 67 -6.00 2.66 11.33
C ARG A 67 -5.97 4.01 12.06
N LEU A 68 -5.03 4.89 11.74
CA LEU A 68 -4.94 6.22 12.37
C LEU A 68 -6.10 7.13 11.96
N SER A 69 -6.65 6.98 10.75
CA SER A 69 -7.84 7.73 10.31
C SER A 69 -9.05 7.45 11.20
N HIS A 70 -9.14 6.27 11.82
CA HIS A 70 -10.20 5.95 12.76
C HIS A 70 -10.20 6.84 14.00
N ASP A 71 -9.03 7.23 14.49
CA ASP A 71 -8.88 8.05 15.70
C ASP A 71 -9.06 9.56 15.43
N ILE A 72 -9.18 9.94 14.15
CA ILE A 72 -9.25 11.34 13.70
C ILE A 72 -10.65 11.69 13.22
N LEU A 73 -11.29 10.81 12.44
CA LEU A 73 -12.59 11.06 11.83
C LEU A 73 -13.75 10.71 12.79
N PRO A 74 -14.91 11.37 12.69
CA PRO A 74 -16.12 10.94 13.40
C PRO A 74 -16.44 9.47 13.15
N LEU A 75 -16.89 8.75 14.18
CA LEU A 75 -17.03 7.29 14.14
C LEU A 75 -18.06 6.81 13.10
N ASP A 76 -19.10 7.60 12.88
CA ASP A 76 -20.18 7.38 11.92
C ASP A 76 -19.77 7.60 10.47
N GLU A 77 -18.62 8.23 10.21
CA GLU A 77 -18.12 8.42 8.85
C GLU A 77 -17.48 7.14 8.30
N PRO A 78 -18.01 6.57 7.19
CA PRO A 78 -17.40 5.42 6.55
C PRO A 78 -16.03 5.75 5.95
N ILE A 79 -15.13 4.77 5.93
CA ILE A 79 -13.86 4.84 5.20
C ILE A 79 -13.86 3.76 4.12
N ASP A 80 -13.67 4.19 2.89
CA ASP A 80 -13.58 3.31 1.72
C ASP A 80 -12.14 2.83 1.52
N LEU A 81 -11.93 1.52 1.43
CA LEU A 81 -10.63 0.87 1.22
C LEU A 81 -10.55 0.35 -0.22
N LEU A 82 -9.79 1.02 -1.08
CA LEU A 82 -9.73 0.76 -2.52
C LEU A 82 -8.66 -0.30 -2.82
N ASN A 83 -9.07 -1.54 -3.09
CA ASN A 83 -8.15 -2.66 -3.35
C ASN A 83 -8.31 -3.18 -4.78
N VAL A 84 -7.26 -3.03 -5.59
CA VAL A 84 -7.27 -3.39 -7.01
C VAL A 84 -6.59 -4.73 -7.26
N ALA A 85 -7.21 -5.55 -8.11
CA ALA A 85 -6.67 -6.82 -8.58
C ALA A 85 -6.93 -6.96 -10.08
N PHE A 86 -5.96 -7.49 -10.81
CA PHE A 86 -6.05 -7.63 -12.26
C PHE A 86 -6.09 -9.08 -12.70
N GLU A 87 -6.85 -9.33 -13.75
CA GLU A 87 -6.75 -10.57 -14.50
C GLU A 87 -5.41 -10.58 -15.26
N ASN A 88 -4.53 -11.49 -14.86
CA ASN A 88 -3.26 -11.72 -15.55
C ASN A 88 -3.37 -13.02 -16.36
N PRO A 89 -3.38 -12.96 -17.71
CA PRO A 89 -3.58 -14.14 -18.55
C PRO A 89 -2.59 -15.27 -18.29
N ARG A 90 -1.33 -14.95 -17.94
CA ARG A 90 -0.31 -15.96 -17.63
C ARG A 90 -0.60 -16.69 -16.32
N VAL A 91 -1.04 -15.96 -15.30
CA VAL A 91 -1.41 -16.54 -14.00
C VAL A 91 -2.67 -17.37 -14.16
N ALA A 92 -3.66 -16.88 -14.91
CA ALA A 92 -4.88 -17.62 -15.20
C ALA A 92 -4.60 -18.93 -15.97
N ALA A 93 -3.73 -18.89 -16.98
CA ALA A 93 -3.32 -20.08 -17.73
C ALA A 93 -2.57 -21.10 -16.84
N ALA A 94 -1.65 -20.63 -16.00
CA ALA A 94 -0.93 -21.48 -15.06
C ALA A 94 -1.86 -22.13 -14.01
N ALA A 95 -2.84 -21.38 -13.50
CA ALA A 95 -3.84 -21.90 -12.57
C ALA A 95 -4.70 -23.00 -13.21
N LYS A 96 -5.17 -22.79 -14.45
CA LYS A 96 -5.93 -23.82 -15.20
C LYS A 96 -5.11 -25.09 -15.42
N ALA A 97 -3.83 -24.96 -15.79
CA ALA A 97 -2.94 -26.11 -15.97
C ALA A 97 -2.70 -26.88 -14.66
N ASN A 98 -2.61 -26.19 -13.53
CA ASN A 98 -2.45 -26.83 -12.21
C ASN A 98 -3.73 -27.54 -11.76
N GLN A 99 -4.91 -26.96 -11.98
CA GLN A 99 -6.20 -27.62 -11.67
C GLN A 99 -6.39 -28.92 -12.46
N GLN A 100 -5.93 -28.96 -13.71
CA GLN A 100 -5.96 -30.18 -14.52
C GLN A 100 -5.03 -31.29 -13.98
N LYS A 101 -3.91 -30.92 -13.35
CA LYS A 101 -2.93 -31.87 -12.80
C LYS A 101 -3.26 -32.32 -11.37
N SER A 102 -3.90 -31.46 -10.59
CA SER A 102 -4.21 -31.71 -9.18
C SER A 102 -5.54 -31.05 -8.83
N PRO A 103 -6.67 -31.74 -9.08
CA PRO A 103 -7.99 -31.21 -8.78
C PRO A 103 -8.18 -31.07 -7.27
N SER A 104 -8.50 -29.87 -6.80
CA SER A 104 -8.87 -29.62 -5.39
C SER A 104 -10.33 -30.00 -5.14
N SER A 105 -10.63 -30.52 -3.95
CA SER A 105 -12.00 -30.82 -3.52
C SER A 105 -12.82 -29.57 -3.18
N LEU A 106 -12.17 -28.43 -2.95
CA LEU A 106 -12.81 -27.14 -2.68
C LEU A 106 -13.05 -26.37 -3.99
N PRO A 107 -14.19 -25.64 -4.12
CA PRO A 107 -14.43 -24.74 -5.24
C PRO A 107 -13.30 -23.71 -5.34
N PRO A 108 -12.75 -23.45 -6.53
CA PRO A 108 -11.70 -22.46 -6.67
C PRO A 108 -12.26 -21.06 -6.37
N LEU A 109 -11.55 -20.27 -5.58
CA LEU A 109 -11.81 -18.84 -5.45
C LEU A 109 -11.63 -18.14 -6.80
N SER A 110 -12.23 -16.96 -6.96
CA SER A 110 -12.01 -16.13 -8.15
C SER A 110 -10.51 -15.85 -8.37
N ILE A 111 -10.11 -15.60 -9.62
CA ILE A 111 -8.70 -15.26 -9.94
C ILE A 111 -8.23 -13.99 -9.22
N TYR A 112 -9.16 -13.09 -8.90
CA TYR A 112 -8.92 -11.83 -8.21
C TYR A 112 -8.76 -12.04 -6.71
N GLU A 113 -9.55 -12.91 -6.09
CA GLU A 113 -9.39 -13.24 -4.65
C GLU A 113 -8.10 -14.03 -4.38
N ASN A 114 -7.54 -14.70 -5.39
CA ASN A 114 -6.21 -15.30 -5.31
C ASN A 114 -5.07 -14.28 -5.52
N CYS A 115 -5.37 -13.00 -5.82
CA CYS A 115 -4.39 -11.95 -6.02
C CYS A 115 -3.67 -11.65 -4.68
N PRO A 116 -2.33 -11.56 -4.64
CA PRO A 116 -1.63 -11.39 -3.38
C PRO A 116 -2.05 -10.15 -2.58
N ASP A 117 -2.24 -8.98 -3.22
CA ASP A 117 -2.72 -7.77 -2.53
C ASP A 117 -4.21 -7.86 -2.15
N ARG A 118 -5.00 -8.70 -2.83
CA ARG A 118 -6.39 -8.98 -2.41
C ARG A 118 -6.39 -9.80 -1.13
N ILE A 119 -5.58 -10.86 -1.05
CA ILE A 119 -5.43 -11.69 0.16
C ILE A 119 -4.97 -10.84 1.35
N THR A 120 -3.88 -10.09 1.18
CA THR A 120 -3.36 -9.21 2.23
C THR A 120 -4.38 -8.12 2.59
N GLY A 121 -5.06 -7.52 1.60
CA GLY A 121 -6.15 -6.57 1.80
C GLY A 121 -7.30 -7.11 2.64
N ARG A 122 -7.80 -8.31 2.35
CA ARG A 122 -8.88 -8.96 3.13
C ARG A 122 -8.44 -9.22 4.57
N SER A 123 -7.22 -9.72 4.76
CA SER A 123 -6.66 -9.96 6.10
C SER A 123 -6.56 -8.66 6.92
N ALA A 124 -6.05 -7.59 6.32
CA ALA A 124 -5.91 -6.28 6.95
C ALA A 124 -7.28 -5.63 7.22
N HIS A 125 -8.28 -5.81 6.35
CA HIS A 125 -9.64 -5.33 6.58
C HIS A 125 -10.27 -5.99 7.81
N ILE A 126 -10.13 -7.31 7.95
CA ILE A 126 -10.59 -8.05 9.15
C ILE A 126 -9.89 -7.52 10.41
N GLU A 127 -8.58 -7.31 10.34
CA GLU A 127 -7.81 -6.79 11.49
C GLU A 127 -8.21 -5.35 11.85
N LEU A 128 -8.44 -4.48 10.86
CA LEU A 128 -8.98 -3.12 11.08
C LEU A 128 -10.34 -3.16 11.77
N GLN A 129 -11.24 -4.05 11.36
CA GLN A 129 -12.56 -4.17 11.99
C GLN A 129 -12.48 -4.64 13.44
N ALA A 130 -11.55 -5.54 13.75
CA ALA A 130 -11.32 -6.01 15.11
C ALA A 130 -10.68 -4.95 16.01
N THR A 131 -9.72 -4.18 15.48
CA THR A 131 -8.96 -3.16 16.23
C THR A 131 -9.67 -1.81 16.31
N CYS A 132 -10.57 -1.52 15.39
CA CYS A 132 -11.35 -0.28 15.30
C CYS A 132 -12.85 -0.57 15.18
N PRO A 133 -13.49 -1.07 16.26
CA PRO A 133 -14.91 -1.36 16.26
C PRO A 133 -15.76 -0.10 16.09
N GLY A 134 -16.99 -0.26 15.60
CA GLY A 134 -17.96 0.82 15.47
C GLY A 134 -17.84 1.66 14.18
N ARG A 135 -16.74 1.57 13.43
CA ARG A 135 -16.60 2.24 12.13
C ARG A 135 -17.04 1.34 10.97
N THR A 136 -17.73 1.93 10.00
CA THR A 136 -17.99 1.28 8.71
C THR A 136 -16.74 1.30 7.83
N TRP A 137 -15.99 0.20 7.85
CA TRP A 137 -14.91 -0.07 6.91
C TRP A 137 -15.47 -0.73 5.65
N ARG A 138 -15.49 -0.02 4.52
CA ARG A 138 -15.97 -0.57 3.25
C ARG A 138 -14.79 -1.00 2.38
N PHE A 139 -14.57 -2.31 2.29
CA PHE A 139 -13.60 -2.85 1.34
C PHE A 139 -14.18 -2.84 -0.07
N ILE A 140 -13.52 -2.17 -1.00
CA ILE A 140 -13.94 -2.06 -2.39
C ILE A 140 -12.99 -2.90 -3.23
N ALA A 141 -13.51 -4.06 -3.63
CA ALA A 141 -12.86 -5.02 -4.51
C ALA A 141 -12.95 -4.52 -5.97
N ILE A 142 -11.87 -3.90 -6.45
CA ILE A 142 -11.74 -3.38 -7.82
C ILE A 142 -11.09 -4.47 -8.67
N ASP A 143 -11.91 -5.26 -9.36
CA ASP A 143 -11.47 -6.36 -10.21
C ASP A 143 -11.41 -5.89 -11.66
N ILE A 144 -10.23 -5.93 -12.27
CA ILE A 144 -9.98 -5.40 -13.63
C ILE A 144 -9.72 -6.55 -14.61
N PRO A 145 -10.65 -6.83 -15.54
CA PRO A 145 -10.43 -7.77 -16.63
C PRO A 145 -9.25 -7.36 -17.51
N TYR A 146 -8.61 -8.34 -18.16
CA TYR A 146 -7.47 -8.05 -19.03
C TYR A 146 -7.86 -7.18 -20.24
N THR A 147 -9.06 -7.41 -20.79
CA THR A 147 -9.62 -6.62 -21.90
C THR A 147 -9.78 -5.14 -21.53
N GLU A 148 -10.17 -4.85 -20.30
CA GLU A 148 -10.29 -3.48 -19.79
C GLU A 148 -8.92 -2.83 -19.61
N THR A 149 -7.93 -3.59 -19.15
CA THR A 149 -6.55 -3.10 -19.07
C THR A 149 -6.03 -2.70 -20.46
N LEU A 150 -6.28 -3.52 -21.48
CA LEU A 150 -5.90 -3.22 -22.86
C LEU A 150 -6.60 -1.98 -23.40
N ALA A 151 -7.91 -1.83 -23.13
CA ALA A 151 -8.70 -0.68 -23.58
C ALA A 151 -8.18 0.66 -23.02
N HIS A 152 -7.65 0.66 -21.80
CA HIS A 152 -7.12 1.87 -21.15
C HIS A 152 -5.60 2.05 -21.32
N ARG A 153 -4.87 1.08 -21.87
CA ARG A 153 -3.40 1.05 -21.92
C ARG A 153 -2.79 2.32 -22.49
N GLU A 154 -3.27 2.79 -23.65
CA GLU A 154 -2.75 4.00 -24.30
C GLU A 154 -3.08 5.30 -23.56
N GLN A 155 -4.18 5.32 -22.79
CA GLN A 155 -4.48 6.44 -21.89
C GLN A 155 -3.47 6.48 -20.74
N VAL A 156 -3.24 5.34 -20.09
CA VAL A 156 -2.28 5.23 -18.97
C VAL A 156 -0.86 5.57 -19.41
N LYS A 157 -0.41 5.07 -20.58
CA LYS A 157 0.89 5.44 -21.17
C LYS A 157 1.08 6.93 -21.31
N ARG A 158 0.04 7.65 -21.78
CA ARG A 158 0.09 9.10 -21.95
C ARG A 158 0.19 9.82 -20.61
N LEU A 159 -0.58 9.40 -19.62
CA LEU A 159 -0.58 10.00 -18.27
C LEU A 159 0.76 9.85 -17.54
N MET A 160 1.44 8.71 -17.72
CA MET A 160 2.65 8.40 -16.94
C MET A 160 3.94 9.01 -17.50
N ARG A 161 3.94 9.57 -18.73
CA ARG A 161 5.11 10.24 -19.35
C ARG A 161 5.78 11.21 -18.38
N PRO A 162 7.09 11.52 -18.40
CA PRO A 162 8.06 11.08 -19.37
C PRO A 162 8.49 9.62 -19.15
N HIS A 163 8.07 8.99 -18.05
CA HIS A 163 8.31 7.57 -17.82
C HIS A 163 7.73 6.72 -18.94
N ASN A 164 8.47 5.66 -19.29
CA ASN A 164 8.19 4.87 -20.48
C ASN A 164 8.76 3.46 -20.34
N THR A 165 8.69 2.84 -19.15
CA THR A 165 9.12 1.45 -18.96
C THR A 165 7.96 0.52 -18.66
N GLU A 166 8.16 -0.78 -18.85
CA GLU A 166 7.21 -1.85 -18.48
C GLU A 166 6.82 -1.80 -16.99
N MET A 167 7.78 -1.48 -16.12
CA MET A 167 7.51 -1.30 -14.69
C MET A 167 6.65 -0.06 -14.44
N ASP A 168 6.92 1.04 -15.14
CA ASP A 168 6.16 2.28 -14.97
C ASP A 168 4.69 2.10 -15.36
N ILE A 169 4.40 1.47 -16.50
CA ILE A 169 3.02 1.21 -16.90
C ILE A 169 2.32 0.23 -15.98
N SER A 170 3.04 -0.75 -15.45
CA SER A 170 2.47 -1.72 -14.52
C SER A 170 2.04 -1.07 -13.19
N ILE A 171 2.85 -0.15 -12.66
CA ILE A 171 2.52 0.65 -11.47
C ILE A 171 1.39 1.64 -11.80
N ALA A 172 1.50 2.35 -12.92
CA ALA A 172 0.52 3.33 -13.35
C ALA A 172 -0.87 2.71 -13.57
N CYS A 173 -0.97 1.52 -14.18
CA CYS A 173 -2.24 0.80 -14.32
C CYS A 173 -2.90 0.54 -12.97
N ALA A 174 -2.15 0.06 -11.98
CA ALA A 174 -2.70 -0.22 -10.66
C ALA A 174 -3.24 1.06 -9.99
N LEU A 175 -2.47 2.15 -10.02
CA LEU A 175 -2.89 3.44 -9.46
C LEU A 175 -4.08 4.04 -10.22
N TYR A 176 -4.11 3.94 -11.55
CA TYR A 176 -5.19 4.43 -12.41
C TYR A 176 -6.51 3.76 -12.06
N PHE A 177 -6.54 2.43 -11.99
CA PHE A 177 -7.78 1.71 -11.73
C PHE A 177 -8.18 1.76 -10.26
N ALA A 178 -7.22 1.78 -9.32
CA ALA A 178 -7.52 1.97 -7.91
C ALA A 178 -8.18 3.35 -7.66
N SER A 179 -7.64 4.42 -8.25
CA SER A 179 -8.19 5.78 -8.12
C SER A 179 -9.53 5.97 -8.84
N ARG A 180 -9.90 5.10 -9.80
CA ARG A 180 -11.28 5.07 -10.33
C ARG A 180 -12.30 4.73 -9.25
N GLY A 181 -11.93 3.88 -8.29
CA GLY A 181 -12.73 3.52 -7.12
C GLY A 181 -14.09 2.93 -7.44
N GLN A 182 -14.15 2.09 -8.46
CA GLN A 182 -15.34 1.34 -8.87
C GLN A 182 -15.09 -0.15 -8.66
N GLY A 183 -15.93 -0.80 -7.88
CA GLY A 183 -15.77 -2.21 -7.56
C GLY A 183 -16.90 -2.76 -6.70
N THR A 184 -16.74 -3.99 -6.23
CA THR A 184 -17.70 -4.62 -5.31
C THR A 184 -17.42 -4.18 -3.88
N ALA A 185 -18.42 -3.62 -3.20
CA ALA A 185 -18.29 -3.19 -1.81
C ALA A 185 -18.61 -4.33 -0.83
N GLN A 186 -17.77 -4.50 0.19
CA GLN A 186 -17.99 -5.43 1.29
C GLN A 186 -17.70 -4.74 2.63
N THR A 187 -18.68 -4.78 3.53
CA THR A 187 -18.57 -4.26 4.90
C THR A 187 -18.54 -5.38 5.94
N ASN A 188 -19.05 -6.58 5.64
CA ASN A 188 -19.08 -7.69 6.57
C ASN A 188 -17.92 -8.69 6.29
N PRO A 189 -17.04 -8.97 7.26
CA PRO A 189 -15.94 -9.92 7.10
C PRO A 189 -16.41 -11.38 6.94
N SER A 190 -17.61 -11.71 7.41
CA SER A 190 -18.21 -13.05 7.26
C SER A 190 -18.92 -13.26 5.93
N ALA A 191 -18.97 -12.24 5.06
CA ALA A 191 -19.54 -12.41 3.73
C ALA A 191 -18.70 -13.43 2.94
N GLN A 192 -19.39 -14.39 2.32
CA GLN A 192 -18.74 -15.40 1.48
C GLN A 192 -17.94 -14.72 0.38
N LEU A 193 -16.67 -15.13 0.23
CA LEU A 193 -15.83 -14.64 -0.84
C LEU A 193 -16.38 -15.11 -2.20
N PRO A 194 -16.29 -14.27 -3.24
CA PRO A 194 -16.78 -14.64 -4.57
C PRO A 194 -16.09 -15.89 -5.14
N THR A 195 -16.89 -16.87 -5.54
CA THR A 195 -16.49 -17.96 -6.42
C THR A 195 -16.82 -17.61 -7.87
N PRO A 196 -16.25 -18.31 -8.88
CA PRO A 196 -16.57 -18.09 -10.29
C PRO A 196 -18.06 -18.15 -10.63
N ASP A 197 -18.85 -18.89 -9.84
CA ASP A 197 -20.29 -19.07 -10.04
C ASP A 197 -21.15 -18.09 -9.21
N THR A 198 -20.52 -17.25 -8.38
CA THR A 198 -21.24 -16.27 -7.55
C THR A 198 -21.78 -15.14 -8.43
N PRO A 199 -23.08 -14.79 -8.36
CA PRO A 199 -23.61 -13.67 -9.13
C PRO A 199 -22.91 -12.35 -8.73
N PRO A 200 -22.65 -11.46 -9.69
CA PRO A 200 -21.95 -10.22 -9.41
C PRO A 200 -22.75 -9.39 -8.41
N SER A 201 -22.08 -9.00 -7.32
CA SER A 201 -22.62 -8.02 -6.38
C SER A 201 -22.79 -6.66 -7.07
N PRO A 202 -23.72 -5.81 -6.59
CA PRO A 202 -23.93 -4.50 -7.20
C PRO A 202 -22.63 -3.68 -7.19
N LEU A 203 -22.33 -3.07 -8.32
CA LEU A 203 -21.16 -2.21 -8.48
C LEU A 203 -21.32 -0.97 -7.59
N TYR A 204 -20.31 -0.70 -6.78
CA TYR A 204 -20.21 0.49 -5.95
C TYR A 204 -19.14 1.43 -6.51
N THR A 205 -19.45 2.73 -6.59
CA THR A 205 -18.48 3.78 -6.89
C THR A 205 -18.30 4.63 -5.64
N THR A 206 -17.07 4.77 -5.13
CA THR A 206 -16.84 5.67 -4.00
C THR A 206 -17.14 7.11 -4.38
N THR A 207 -17.83 7.81 -3.48
CA THR A 207 -18.04 9.26 -3.55
C THR A 207 -16.77 10.04 -3.22
N SER A 208 -15.82 9.41 -2.53
CA SER A 208 -14.62 10.08 -2.04
C SER A 208 -13.83 10.75 -3.17
N ARG A 209 -13.50 12.02 -2.95
CA ARG A 209 -12.60 12.80 -3.83
C ARG A 209 -11.19 12.90 -3.27
N VAL A 210 -10.99 12.53 -2.01
CA VAL A 210 -9.70 12.54 -1.33
C VAL A 210 -9.23 11.11 -1.09
N LEU A 211 -8.09 10.77 -1.67
CA LEU A 211 -7.44 9.46 -1.54
C LEU A 211 -6.21 9.58 -0.66
N LEU A 212 -6.05 8.69 0.32
CA LEU A 212 -4.83 8.56 1.09
C LEU A 212 -3.91 7.52 0.44
N SER A 213 -2.63 7.86 0.32
CA SER A 213 -1.59 6.96 -0.18
C SER A 213 -0.48 6.78 0.84
N GLY A 214 -0.01 5.53 0.99
CA GLY A 214 1.14 5.16 1.82
C GLY A 214 2.50 5.43 1.17
N LEU A 215 2.53 6.03 -0.04
CA LEU A 215 3.76 6.36 -0.76
C LEU A 215 4.65 7.29 0.08
N GLY A 216 5.96 7.02 0.07
CA GLY A 216 6.98 7.73 0.85
C GLY A 216 7.49 6.92 2.04
N ALA A 217 6.70 6.00 2.57
CA ALA A 217 7.10 5.17 3.71
C ALA A 217 8.34 4.30 3.40
N ASP A 218 8.41 3.75 2.18
CA ASP A 218 9.52 2.88 1.78
C ASP A 218 10.83 3.64 1.65
N GLU A 219 10.82 4.85 1.09
CA GLU A 219 11.98 5.71 0.97
C GLU A 219 12.46 6.21 2.33
N LEU A 220 11.55 6.61 3.21
CA LEU A 220 11.92 7.22 4.51
C LEU A 220 12.39 6.21 5.55
N PHE A 221 11.83 4.99 5.54
CA PHE A 221 12.01 3.96 6.58
C PHE A 221 12.74 2.70 6.07
N ALA A 222 13.47 2.83 4.97
CA ALA A 222 14.25 1.74 4.40
C ALA A 222 13.42 0.50 4.02
N GLY A 223 12.27 0.70 3.36
CA GLY A 223 11.33 -0.38 3.05
C GLY A 223 11.71 -1.27 1.86
N TYR A 224 12.51 -0.81 0.92
CA TYR A 224 12.92 -1.65 -0.22
C TYR A 224 13.93 -2.73 0.19
N GLY A 225 13.75 -3.97 -0.30
CA GLY A 225 14.70 -5.07 0.00
C GLY A 225 16.14 -4.79 -0.44
N ARG A 226 16.36 -3.88 -1.41
CA ARG A 226 17.71 -3.41 -1.78
C ARG A 226 18.43 -2.66 -0.65
N HIS A 227 17.70 -2.08 0.31
CA HIS A 227 18.29 -1.45 1.48
C HIS A 227 18.99 -2.47 2.37
N GLY A 228 18.38 -3.64 2.60
CA GLY A 228 19.03 -4.75 3.30
C GLY A 228 20.28 -5.24 2.56
N VAL A 229 20.23 -5.30 1.22
CA VAL A 229 21.42 -5.61 0.39
C VAL A 229 22.51 -4.55 0.55
N ALA A 230 22.17 -3.27 0.56
CA ALA A 230 23.12 -2.17 0.76
C ALA A 230 23.75 -2.25 2.17
N PHE A 231 22.95 -2.51 3.20
CA PHE A 231 23.46 -2.73 4.56
C PHE A 231 24.42 -3.92 4.62
N ASN A 232 24.08 -5.06 4.01
CA ASN A 232 24.97 -6.23 3.99
C ASN A 232 26.27 -5.97 3.21
N ARG A 233 26.27 -5.02 2.26
CA ARG A 233 27.45 -4.66 1.46
C ARG A 233 28.42 -3.75 2.21
N GLY A 234 27.92 -2.73 2.91
CA GLY A 234 28.77 -1.68 3.50
C GLY A 234 28.26 -1.09 4.82
N GLY A 235 27.40 -1.82 5.53
CA GLY A 235 26.80 -1.42 6.79
C GLY A 235 25.94 -0.17 6.67
N PHE A 236 25.87 0.60 7.77
CA PHE A 236 25.08 1.82 7.85
C PHE A 236 25.45 2.87 6.79
N LYS A 237 26.73 2.95 6.40
CA LYS A 237 27.19 3.91 5.39
C LYS A 237 26.50 3.69 4.04
N ASP A 238 26.49 2.46 3.56
CA ASP A 238 25.89 2.11 2.28
C ASP A 238 24.36 2.14 2.34
N LEU A 239 23.78 1.75 3.47
CA LEU A 239 22.34 1.88 3.71
C LEU A 239 21.88 3.34 3.64
N ILE A 240 22.59 4.26 4.31
CA ILE A 240 22.29 5.70 4.29
C ILE A 240 22.38 6.25 2.87
N ALA A 241 23.44 5.90 2.13
CA ALA A 241 23.62 6.36 0.75
C ALA A 241 22.49 5.87 -0.18
N GLU A 242 22.04 4.61 -0.03
CA GLU A 242 20.94 4.05 -0.82
C GLU A 242 19.61 4.76 -0.51
N ILE A 243 19.32 5.01 0.77
CA ILE A 243 18.10 5.73 1.19
C ILE A 243 18.12 7.18 0.69
N ASP A 244 19.25 7.89 0.81
CA ASP A 244 19.39 9.27 0.34
C ASP A 244 19.18 9.38 -1.18
N LEU A 245 19.66 8.38 -1.93
CA LEU A 245 19.42 8.27 -3.36
C LEU A 245 17.94 8.13 -3.71
N ASP A 246 17.21 7.31 -2.95
CA ASP A 246 15.78 7.09 -3.17
C ASP A 246 14.96 8.33 -2.79
N VAL A 247 15.23 8.93 -1.64
CA VAL A 247 14.58 10.17 -1.19
C VAL A 247 14.83 11.32 -2.18
N SER A 248 16.07 11.51 -2.63
CA SER A 248 16.43 12.60 -3.57
C SER A 248 15.79 12.46 -4.95
N ARG A 249 15.39 11.24 -5.35
CA ARG A 249 14.78 10.97 -6.66
C ARG A 249 13.27 10.76 -6.59
N LEU A 250 12.66 10.72 -5.41
CA LEU A 250 11.25 10.44 -5.19
C LEU A 250 10.33 11.29 -6.09
N GLY A 251 10.61 12.58 -6.19
CA GLY A 251 9.83 13.51 -7.02
C GLY A 251 9.80 13.13 -8.50
N SER A 252 10.97 12.79 -9.05
CA SER A 252 11.13 12.48 -10.47
C SER A 252 10.86 11.02 -10.82
N ARG A 253 10.88 10.09 -9.85
CA ARG A 253 10.66 8.65 -10.09
C ARG A 253 9.25 8.17 -9.78
N ASN A 254 8.59 8.79 -8.82
CA ASN A 254 7.28 8.35 -8.35
C ASN A 254 6.25 9.48 -8.46
N LEU A 255 6.45 10.58 -7.73
CA LEU A 255 5.39 11.58 -7.53
C LEU A 255 4.84 12.16 -8.83
N GLY A 256 5.72 12.56 -9.77
CA GLY A 256 5.25 13.09 -11.05
C GLY A 256 4.44 12.09 -11.85
N ARG A 257 4.84 10.81 -11.90
CA ARG A 257 4.09 9.74 -12.58
C ARG A 257 2.73 9.52 -11.90
N ASP A 258 2.78 9.33 -10.59
CA ASP A 258 1.68 8.83 -9.80
C ASP A 258 0.58 9.90 -9.69
N ASP A 259 0.94 11.17 -9.52
CA ASP A 259 0.00 12.29 -9.45
C ASP A 259 -0.90 12.39 -10.69
N ARG A 260 -0.33 12.39 -11.89
CA ARG A 260 -1.10 12.51 -13.15
C ARG A 260 -2.00 11.31 -13.39
N VAL A 261 -1.54 10.13 -13.00
CA VAL A 261 -2.29 8.89 -13.12
C VAL A 261 -3.47 8.86 -12.15
N LEU A 262 -3.24 9.21 -10.88
CA LEU A 262 -4.25 9.22 -9.82
C LEU A 262 -5.30 10.32 -10.03
N SER A 263 -4.87 11.49 -10.52
CA SER A 263 -5.73 12.65 -10.74
C SER A 263 -6.69 12.50 -11.92
N HIS A 264 -6.47 11.51 -12.80
CA HIS A 264 -7.27 11.33 -14.02
C HIS A 264 -8.78 11.23 -13.75
N TRP A 265 -9.18 10.61 -12.64
CA TRP A 265 -10.58 10.41 -12.27
C TRP A 265 -11.18 11.56 -11.45
N GLY A 266 -10.52 12.73 -11.44
CA GLY A 266 -10.95 13.89 -10.66
C GLY A 266 -10.91 13.60 -9.17
N ARG A 267 -9.81 13.02 -8.70
CA ARG A 267 -9.55 12.74 -7.28
C ARG A 267 -8.19 13.27 -6.88
N GLU A 268 -8.15 13.88 -5.71
CA GLU A 268 -6.93 14.40 -5.09
C GLU A 268 -6.31 13.28 -4.25
N THR A 269 -5.03 12.99 -4.45
CA THR A 269 -4.31 12.07 -3.56
C THR A 269 -3.47 12.86 -2.56
N ARG A 270 -3.56 12.48 -1.28
CA ARG A 270 -2.80 13.06 -0.17
C ARG A 270 -1.81 12.03 0.38
N PHE A 271 -0.63 12.50 0.72
CA PHE A 271 0.53 11.68 1.11
C PHE A 271 1.01 12.04 2.51
N PRO A 272 0.46 11.42 3.58
CA PRO A 272 0.85 11.74 4.96
C PRO A 272 2.33 11.49 5.25
N PHE A 273 2.92 10.45 4.65
CA PHE A 273 4.36 10.18 4.80
C PHE A 273 5.25 11.24 4.14
N LEU A 274 4.70 12.09 3.27
CA LEU A 274 5.44 13.13 2.54
C LEU A 274 5.06 14.53 2.99
N ASP A 275 4.45 14.65 4.16
CA ASP A 275 4.34 15.92 4.83
C ASP A 275 5.70 16.53 5.12
N GLU A 276 5.89 17.81 4.82
CA GLU A 276 7.20 18.46 4.89
C GLU A 276 7.77 18.45 6.32
N GLU A 277 6.93 18.70 7.33
CA GLU A 277 7.35 18.65 8.73
C GLU A 277 7.66 17.22 9.17
N PHE A 278 6.83 16.25 8.77
CA PHE A 278 7.07 14.84 9.02
C PHE A 278 8.39 14.37 8.38
N VAL A 279 8.61 14.68 7.10
CA VAL A 279 9.85 14.33 6.37
C VAL A 279 11.06 14.98 7.03
N ALA A 280 10.99 16.28 7.35
CA ALA A 280 12.09 17.00 8.00
C ALA A 280 12.41 16.41 9.38
N TRP A 281 11.41 15.92 10.12
CA TRP A 281 11.61 15.22 11.39
C TRP A 281 12.23 13.82 11.18
N VAL A 282 11.65 12.98 10.33
CA VAL A 282 12.15 11.61 10.06
C VAL A 282 13.57 11.62 9.50
N LEU A 283 13.91 12.56 8.61
CA LEU A 283 15.23 12.66 8.01
C LEU A 283 16.31 13.14 8.99
N ARG A 284 15.96 13.70 10.15
CA ARG A 284 16.91 14.05 11.22
C ARG A 284 17.24 12.86 12.12
N ALA A 285 16.39 11.85 12.19
CA ALA A 285 16.66 10.66 12.98
C ALA A 285 17.74 9.79 12.31
N PRO A 286 18.69 9.24 13.10
CA PRO A 286 19.61 8.22 12.60
C PRO A 286 18.89 7.03 11.99
N VAL A 287 19.51 6.37 11.00
CA VAL A 287 18.83 5.30 10.25
C VAL A 287 18.45 4.09 11.10
N TRP A 288 19.23 3.77 12.13
CA TRP A 288 18.98 2.67 13.07
C TRP A 288 17.78 2.91 14.00
N GLU A 289 17.26 4.14 14.08
CA GLU A 289 15.99 4.39 14.79
C GLU A 289 14.77 4.11 13.91
N LYS A 290 14.96 3.98 12.59
CA LYS A 290 13.88 3.86 11.60
C LYS A 290 13.68 2.43 11.10
N CYS A 291 14.76 1.68 10.98
CA CYS A 291 14.78 0.30 10.47
C CYS A 291 15.62 -0.62 11.36
N GLY A 292 15.40 -1.92 11.26
CA GLY A 292 16.01 -2.95 12.10
C GLY A 292 17.39 -3.45 11.68
N PHE A 293 17.97 -2.92 10.59
CA PHE A 293 19.25 -3.41 10.10
C PHE A 293 20.37 -3.15 11.12
N GLY A 294 21.11 -4.20 11.47
CA GLY A 294 22.24 -4.11 12.41
C GLY A 294 21.84 -3.90 13.87
N LEU A 295 20.55 -4.01 14.21
CA LEU A 295 20.10 -3.95 15.60
C LEU A 295 20.20 -5.32 16.28
N PRO A 296 20.33 -5.36 17.62
CA PRO A 296 20.25 -6.61 18.37
C PRO A 296 18.86 -7.26 18.20
N GLU A 297 18.84 -8.56 17.92
CA GLU A 297 17.61 -9.33 17.89
C GLU A 297 17.07 -9.53 19.32
N ILE A 298 15.80 -9.23 19.52
CA ILE A 298 15.09 -9.43 20.78
C ILE A 298 13.79 -10.18 20.53
N GLU A 299 13.30 -10.88 21.56
CA GLU A 299 12.05 -11.67 21.47
C GLU A 299 10.85 -10.80 21.05
N ALA A 300 10.79 -9.56 21.52
CA ALA A 300 9.71 -8.62 21.19
C ALA A 300 9.60 -8.30 19.69
N THR A 301 10.70 -8.43 18.93
CA THR A 301 10.74 -8.21 17.47
C THR A 301 10.85 -9.51 16.68
N ALA A 302 10.71 -10.67 17.33
CA ALA A 302 10.81 -11.96 16.66
C ALA A 302 9.76 -12.09 15.55
N GLY A 303 10.23 -12.43 14.33
CA GLY A 303 9.38 -12.57 13.15
C GLY A 303 8.89 -11.25 12.54
N ILE A 304 9.44 -10.10 12.96
CA ILE A 304 9.20 -8.79 12.35
C ILE A 304 10.39 -8.45 11.44
N ASP A 305 10.12 -8.11 10.18
CA ASP A 305 11.17 -7.75 9.22
C ASP A 305 11.92 -6.48 9.65
N SER A 306 13.21 -6.39 9.28
CA SER A 306 14.04 -5.22 9.55
C SER A 306 13.61 -3.98 8.75
N GLU A 307 13.09 -4.19 7.53
CA GLU A 307 12.52 -3.13 6.70
C GLU A 307 11.37 -2.42 7.44
N LYS A 308 11.49 -1.10 7.61
CA LYS A 308 10.47 -0.28 8.27
C LYS A 308 10.14 -0.71 9.71
N LEU A 309 11.11 -1.27 10.44
CA LEU A 309 10.88 -1.79 11.80
C LEU A 309 10.15 -0.78 12.70
N ALA A 310 10.50 0.51 12.67
CA ALA A 310 9.80 1.52 13.47
C ALA A 310 8.30 1.61 13.14
N LEU A 311 7.92 1.59 11.86
CA LEU A 311 6.51 1.58 11.44
C LEU A 311 5.81 0.26 11.81
N ARG A 312 6.51 -0.88 11.74
CA ARG A 312 5.98 -2.18 12.18
C ARG A 312 5.72 -2.20 13.68
N LEU A 313 6.57 -1.55 14.47
CA LEU A 313 6.40 -1.38 15.91
C LEU A 313 5.23 -0.42 16.22
N VAL A 314 5.04 0.65 15.44
CA VAL A 314 3.82 1.48 15.54
C VAL A 314 2.57 0.64 15.21
N ALA A 315 2.60 -0.19 14.17
CA ALA A 315 1.48 -1.08 13.86
C ALA A 315 1.17 -2.04 15.02
N LEU A 316 2.21 -2.61 15.65
CA LEU A 316 2.06 -3.48 16.81
C LEU A 316 1.44 -2.75 18.02
N ARG A 317 1.89 -1.51 18.31
CA ARG A 317 1.31 -0.64 19.36
C ARG A 317 -0.18 -0.38 19.13
N LEU A 318 -0.58 -0.20 17.87
CA LEU A 318 -1.96 0.06 17.47
C LEU A 318 -2.82 -1.21 17.36
N GLY A 319 -2.28 -2.38 17.76
CA GLY A 319 -2.98 -3.67 17.76
C GLY A 319 -2.99 -4.41 16.43
N LEU A 320 -2.28 -3.92 15.41
CA LEU A 320 -2.20 -4.52 14.07
C LEU A 320 -1.10 -5.61 14.01
N VAL A 321 -1.33 -6.69 14.74
CA VAL A 321 -0.36 -7.80 14.94
C VAL A 321 0.02 -8.47 13.62
N LYS A 322 -0.95 -8.79 12.74
CA LYS A 322 -0.69 -9.45 11.45
C LYS A 322 0.01 -8.50 10.49
N VAL A 323 -0.52 -7.29 10.34
CA VAL A 323 0.06 -6.26 9.46
C VAL A 323 1.50 -5.91 9.84
N SER A 324 1.84 -5.86 11.14
CA SER A 324 3.22 -5.60 11.58
C SER A 324 4.23 -6.62 11.03
N ARG A 325 3.78 -7.84 10.72
CA ARG A 325 4.59 -8.96 10.20
C ARG A 325 4.40 -9.20 8.70
N GLU A 326 3.55 -8.41 8.04
CA GLU A 326 3.28 -8.60 6.62
C GLU A 326 4.53 -8.26 5.80
N LYS A 327 4.89 -9.17 4.90
CA LYS A 327 6.05 -8.98 4.02
C LYS A 327 5.71 -7.98 2.93
N LYS A 328 6.67 -7.09 2.64
CA LYS A 328 6.50 -6.13 1.55
C LYS A 328 6.39 -6.84 0.20
N ARG A 329 5.43 -6.38 -0.61
CA ARG A 329 5.33 -6.70 -2.03
C ARG A 329 5.22 -5.41 -2.84
N ALA A 330 5.87 -5.34 -3.99
CA ALA A 330 5.68 -4.21 -4.90
C ALA A 330 4.31 -4.33 -5.60
N ILE A 331 3.61 -3.20 -5.74
CA ILE A 331 2.23 -3.14 -6.27
C ILE A 331 2.07 -3.88 -7.61
N GLN A 332 3.07 -3.80 -8.51
CA GLN A 332 3.02 -4.47 -9.80
C GLN A 332 2.92 -6.00 -9.72
N PHE A 333 3.50 -6.60 -8.67
CA PHE A 333 3.40 -8.03 -8.41
C PHE A 333 2.19 -8.34 -7.52
N GLY A 334 1.90 -7.45 -6.58
CA GLY A 334 0.82 -7.58 -5.62
C GLY A 334 -0.57 -7.55 -6.25
N ALA A 335 -0.81 -6.59 -7.15
CA ALA A 335 -2.05 -6.45 -7.91
C ALA A 335 -2.08 -7.30 -9.21
N ARG A 336 -0.99 -8.02 -9.51
CA ARG A 336 -0.77 -8.82 -10.74
C ARG A 336 -0.75 -8.04 -12.05
N THR A 337 -0.43 -6.75 -12.03
CA THR A 337 -0.27 -5.91 -13.24
C THR A 337 1.04 -6.14 -13.99
N ALA A 338 2.02 -6.83 -13.41
CA ALA A 338 3.30 -7.09 -14.05
C ALA A 338 3.21 -8.21 -15.09
N LYS A 339 3.95 -8.06 -16.20
CA LYS A 339 4.20 -9.14 -17.18
C LYS A 339 2.92 -9.79 -17.73
N MET A 340 1.88 -9.01 -18.02
CA MET A 340 0.63 -9.53 -18.57
C MET A 340 0.78 -10.06 -20.01
N GLU A 341 1.67 -9.44 -20.80
CA GLU A 341 1.91 -9.82 -22.19
C GLU A 341 2.89 -11.01 -22.32
N THR A 342 2.77 -11.75 -23.43
CA THR A 342 3.64 -12.89 -23.76
C THR A 342 4.97 -12.40 -24.33
N GLY A 343 5.97 -12.26 -23.46
CA GLY A 343 7.33 -11.87 -23.85
C GLY A 343 8.35 -11.99 -22.73
N ARG A 344 9.64 -11.85 -23.07
CA ARG A 344 10.77 -11.76 -22.13
C ARG A 344 11.09 -10.29 -21.76
N SER A 345 10.10 -9.42 -21.71
CA SER A 345 10.33 -8.03 -21.33
C SER A 345 10.72 -7.93 -19.85
N ARG A 346 11.77 -7.17 -19.58
CA ARG A 346 12.21 -6.77 -18.25
C ARG A 346 11.48 -5.49 -17.87
N GLY A 347 11.31 -5.26 -16.56
CA GLY A 347 10.64 -4.05 -16.06
C GLY A 347 11.30 -2.74 -16.50
N THR A 348 12.60 -2.77 -16.84
CA THR A 348 13.37 -1.62 -17.33
C THR A 348 13.29 -1.40 -18.83
N ASP A 349 12.70 -2.35 -19.59
CA ASP A 349 12.60 -2.23 -21.03
C ASP A 349 11.63 -1.10 -21.37
N ALA A 350 11.99 -0.31 -22.39
CA ALA A 350 11.18 0.81 -22.84
C ALA A 350 9.91 0.31 -23.53
N LEU A 351 8.81 1.01 -23.33
CA LEU A 351 7.58 0.73 -24.06
C LEU A 351 7.72 1.15 -25.52
N SER A 352 7.16 0.33 -26.40
CA SER A 352 6.98 0.63 -27.82
C SER A 352 5.92 1.70 -28.08
#